data_AF-A0A6A5VMI8-F1
#
_entry.id   AF-A0A6A5VMI8-F1
#
_cell.length_a   1.000
_cell.length_b   1.000
_cell.length_c   1.000
_cell.angle_alpha   90.00
_cell.angle_beta   90.00
_cell.angle_gamma   90.00
#
_symmetry.space_group_name_H-M   'P 1'
#
loop_
_entity.id
_entity.type
_entity.pdbx_description
1 polymer ?
#
loop_
_entity_poly.entity_id
_entity_poly.type
_entity_poly.pdbx_seq_one_letter_code
_entity_poly.pdbx_strand_id
1 'polypeptide(L)'
;MERLLKDTVKKGTDETVKKLEASFHRASTQTKLLQHQNKGLLASLDTKNKRKKNGRSLPLKGKRKLNGEATFHSPRSLKKGRAEQAAKDEAEAAEQLKKAEIKKLRAANKLYNKKIAQEKREKREKDKVAKEKEKAAEARRKADEKADRDRQKALQTSQAGKRKASRPLPRQQKRQKQVGGRAASSVAPSAAPPPPSHVTRLGRNTKLPAKFR
;
A
#
# COMPACT_ATOMS: atom_id res chain seq x y z
N MET A 1 -81.28 -0.43 -3.08
CA MET A 1 -80.05 -1.10 -2.55
C MET A 1 -78.77 -0.46 -3.06
N GLU A 2 -78.56 -0.29 -4.37
CA GLU A 2 -77.29 0.25 -4.91
C GLU A 2 -76.88 1.65 -4.43
N ARG A 3 -77.84 2.57 -4.21
CA ARG A 3 -77.54 3.94 -3.76
C ARG A 3 -76.94 3.98 -2.34
N LEU A 4 -77.49 3.18 -1.43
CA LEU A 4 -76.99 3.08 -0.04
C LEU A 4 -75.57 2.54 0.01
N LEU A 5 -75.25 1.54 -0.83
CA LEU A 5 -73.90 0.99 -0.93
C LEU A 5 -72.90 2.06 -1.42
N LYS A 6 -73.27 2.83 -2.44
CA LYS A 6 -72.44 3.94 -2.95
C LYS A 6 -72.17 5.01 -1.89
N ASP A 7 -73.18 5.35 -1.09
CA ASP A 7 -73.03 6.36 -0.03
C ASP A 7 -72.19 5.85 1.16
N THR A 8 -72.31 4.57 1.52
CA THR A 8 -71.45 3.96 2.55
C THR A 8 -69.98 3.91 2.11
N VAL A 9 -69.72 3.61 0.84
CA VAL A 9 -68.36 3.62 0.27
C VAL A 9 -67.78 5.03 0.26
N LYS A 10 -68.56 6.04 -0.16
CA LYS A 10 -68.14 7.46 -0.13
C LYS A 10 -67.82 7.97 1.27
N LYS A 11 -68.67 7.66 2.26
CA LYS A 11 -68.40 8.03 3.67
C LYS A 11 -67.11 7.37 4.19
N GLY A 12 -66.89 6.10 3.82
CA GLY A 12 -65.64 5.41 4.12
C GLY A 12 -64.42 6.10 3.51
N THR A 13 -64.51 6.55 2.24
CA THR A 13 -63.42 7.29 1.59
C THR A 13 -63.19 8.66 2.24
N ASP A 14 -64.24 9.40 2.61
CA ASP A 14 -64.11 10.71 3.25
C ASP A 14 -63.38 10.63 4.60
N GLU A 15 -63.67 9.61 5.41
CA GLU A 15 -62.98 9.39 6.68
C GLU A 15 -61.50 9.02 6.48
N THR A 16 -61.16 8.27 5.42
CA THR A 16 -59.76 8.00 5.09
C THR A 16 -59.03 9.25 4.60
N VAL A 17 -59.69 10.10 3.81
CA VAL A 17 -59.14 11.38 3.33
C VAL A 17 -58.86 12.31 4.51
N LYS A 18 -59.81 12.46 5.44
CA LYS A 18 -59.61 13.27 6.66
C LYS A 18 -58.42 12.79 7.50
N LYS A 19 -58.25 11.47 7.65
CA LYS A 19 -57.10 10.88 8.37
C LYS A 19 -55.78 11.16 7.64
N LEU A 20 -55.77 11.06 6.32
CA LEU A 20 -54.61 11.39 5.49
C LEU A 20 -54.26 12.87 5.59
N GLU A 21 -55.24 13.78 5.50
CA GLU A 21 -55.07 15.22 5.68
C GLU A 21 -54.49 15.55 7.05
N ALA A 22 -55.02 14.95 8.12
CA ALA A 22 -54.49 15.13 9.48
C ALA A 22 -53.04 14.63 9.59
N SER A 23 -52.71 13.49 8.98
CA SER A 23 -51.34 12.96 8.95
C SER A 23 -50.40 13.88 8.17
N PHE A 24 -50.86 14.45 7.06
CA PHE A 24 -50.10 15.35 6.21
C PHE A 24 -49.84 16.67 6.92
N HIS A 25 -50.85 17.23 7.59
CA HIS A 25 -50.68 18.41 8.43
C HIS A 25 -49.68 18.17 9.56
N ARG A 26 -49.75 17.02 10.24
CA ARG A 26 -48.78 16.65 11.29
C ARG A 26 -47.36 16.53 10.74
N ALA A 27 -47.18 15.91 9.58
CA ALA A 27 -45.87 15.79 8.94
C ALA A 27 -45.33 17.17 8.52
N SER A 28 -46.20 18.03 7.99
CA SER A 28 -45.87 19.41 7.61
C SER A 28 -45.43 20.25 8.82
N THR A 29 -46.14 20.18 9.93
CA THR A 29 -45.79 20.91 11.16
C THR A 29 -44.48 20.39 11.76
N GLN A 30 -44.27 19.08 11.81
CA GLN A 30 -42.99 18.50 12.26
C GLN A 30 -41.82 18.96 11.39
N THR A 31 -41.98 18.95 10.06
CA THR A 31 -40.95 19.40 9.13
C THR A 31 -40.59 20.87 9.36
N LYS A 32 -41.60 21.73 9.54
CA LYS A 32 -41.38 23.16 9.87
C LYS A 32 -40.65 23.32 11.20
N LEU A 33 -41.07 22.58 12.24
CA LEU A 33 -40.42 22.64 13.55
C LEU A 33 -38.95 22.24 13.48
N LEU A 34 -38.64 21.13 12.79
CA LEU A 34 -37.26 20.69 12.56
C LEU A 34 -36.45 21.73 11.78
N GLN A 35 -37.04 22.38 10.77
CA GLN A 35 -36.37 23.46 10.05
C GLN A 35 -36.05 24.64 10.96
N HIS A 36 -36.97 25.05 11.83
CA HIS A 36 -36.73 26.13 12.80
C HIS A 36 -35.66 25.75 13.83
N GLN A 37 -35.68 24.52 14.34
CA GLN A 37 -34.64 24.00 15.23
C GLN A 37 -33.28 24.01 14.56
N ASN A 38 -33.18 23.50 13.32
CA ASN A 38 -31.94 23.51 12.55
C ASN A 38 -31.43 24.94 12.32
N LYS A 39 -32.32 25.89 11.99
CA LYS A 39 -31.96 27.32 11.87
C LYS A 39 -31.42 27.88 13.20
N GLY A 40 -32.06 27.56 14.32
CA GLY A 40 -31.62 27.99 15.65
C GLY A 40 -30.27 27.39 16.05
N LEU A 41 -30.05 26.11 15.75
CA LEU A 41 -28.77 25.42 15.99
C LEU A 41 -27.65 26.04 15.14
N LEU A 42 -27.91 26.31 13.86
CA LEU A 42 -26.94 27.00 12.97
C LEU A 42 -26.59 28.39 13.52
N ALA A 43 -27.58 29.18 13.94
CA ALA A 43 -27.34 30.50 14.54
C ALA A 43 -26.54 30.41 15.85
N SER A 44 -26.82 29.40 16.69
CA SER A 44 -26.05 29.16 17.91
C SER A 44 -24.59 28.75 17.60
N LEU A 45 -24.38 27.92 16.58
CA LEU A 45 -23.04 27.58 16.13
C LEU A 45 -22.29 28.80 15.60
N ASP A 46 -22.95 29.65 14.81
CA ASP A 46 -22.35 30.90 14.31
C ASP A 46 -21.94 31.85 15.43
N THR A 47 -22.81 32.06 16.42
CA THR A 47 -22.49 32.89 17.59
C THR A 47 -21.34 32.30 18.42
N LYS A 48 -21.33 30.98 18.63
CA LYS A 48 -20.23 30.27 19.32
C LYS A 48 -18.91 30.36 18.55
N ASN A 49 -18.96 30.21 17.22
CA ASN A 49 -17.81 30.34 16.34
C ASN A 49 -17.29 31.78 16.33
N LYS A 50 -18.17 32.79 16.32
CA LYS A 50 -17.80 34.20 16.49
C LYS A 50 -17.14 34.46 17.84
N ARG A 51 -17.67 33.91 18.94
CA ARG A 51 -17.09 34.06 20.30
C ARG A 51 -15.70 33.43 20.42
N LYS A 52 -15.46 32.28 19.78
CA LYS A 52 -14.15 31.61 19.80
C LYS A 52 -13.11 32.28 18.91
N LYS A 53 -13.55 32.95 17.84
CA LYS A 53 -12.67 33.72 16.97
C LYS A 53 -12.35 35.03 17.68
N ASN A 54 -11.26 35.04 18.44
CA ASN A 54 -10.63 36.30 18.83
C ASN A 54 -10.41 37.10 17.55
N GLY A 55 -11.06 38.27 17.43
CA GLY A 55 -10.96 39.09 16.23
C GLY A 55 -9.49 39.35 15.91
N ARG A 56 -9.05 38.98 14.70
CA ARG A 56 -7.69 39.29 14.24
C ARG A 56 -7.56 40.81 14.18
N SER A 57 -6.53 41.36 14.82
CA SER A 57 -6.24 42.79 14.70
C SER A 57 -5.95 43.12 13.24
N LEU A 58 -6.55 44.22 12.77
CA LEU A 58 -6.26 44.77 11.46
C LEU A 58 -4.76 45.12 11.40
N PRO A 59 -4.02 44.73 10.34
CA PRO A 59 -2.62 45.07 10.20
C PRO A 59 -2.49 46.55 9.84
N LEU A 60 -2.50 47.42 10.84
CA LEU A 60 -2.30 48.86 10.68
C LEU A 60 -0.80 49.17 10.81
N LYS A 61 -0.24 49.81 9.79
CA LYS A 61 1.17 50.26 9.79
C LYS A 61 1.30 51.51 10.67
N GLY A 62 2.20 51.47 11.66
CA GLY A 62 2.46 52.59 12.59
C GLY A 62 3.66 52.32 13.51
N LYS A 63 4.10 53.34 14.26
CA LYS A 63 5.17 53.21 15.26
C LYS A 63 4.73 52.25 16.38
N ARG A 64 5.67 51.46 16.91
CA ARG A 64 5.43 50.60 18.09
C ARG A 64 5.07 51.49 19.28
N LYS A 65 4.01 51.14 20.01
CA LYS A 65 3.50 51.94 21.14
C LYS A 65 4.39 51.78 22.39
N LEU A 66 4.44 52.82 23.22
CA LEU A 66 4.61 52.64 24.66
C LEU A 66 3.31 52.10 25.26
N ASN A 67 3.41 51.26 26.28
CA ASN A 67 2.26 50.56 26.86
C ASN A 67 1.24 51.55 27.45
N GLY A 68 -0.03 51.46 27.04
CA GLY A 68 -1.15 52.20 27.64
C GLY A 68 -1.81 53.29 26.77
N GLU A 69 -1.21 53.68 25.65
CA GLU A 69 -1.75 54.79 24.83
C GLU A 69 -2.79 54.34 23.79
N ALA A 70 -3.96 55.00 23.79
CA ALA A 70 -4.95 54.88 22.74
C ALA A 70 -4.43 55.52 21.44
N THR A 71 -4.45 54.77 20.33
CA THR A 71 -4.02 55.29 19.03
C THR A 71 -5.21 55.56 18.14
N PHE A 72 -5.40 56.83 17.77
CA PHE A 72 -6.38 57.22 16.78
C PHE A 72 -5.85 56.94 15.36
N HIS A 73 -6.64 56.24 14.57
CA HIS A 73 -6.31 55.91 13.18
C HIS A 73 -7.20 56.70 12.23
N SER A 74 -6.58 57.34 11.22
CA SER A 74 -7.34 58.02 10.18
C SER A 74 -8.16 57.03 9.34
N PRO A 75 -9.31 57.45 8.77
CA PRO A 75 -10.11 56.58 7.90
C PRO A 75 -9.31 55.96 6.74
N ARG A 76 -8.32 56.71 6.22
CA ARG A 76 -7.45 56.25 5.14
C ARG A 76 -6.53 55.08 5.57
N SER A 77 -6.02 55.08 6.80
CA SER A 77 -5.18 53.97 7.28
C SER A 77 -6.00 52.70 7.53
N LEU A 78 -7.24 52.85 8.02
CA LEU A 78 -8.19 51.74 8.15
C LEU A 78 -8.51 51.09 6.78
N LYS A 79 -8.77 51.91 5.75
CA LYS A 79 -9.01 51.41 4.39
C LYS A 79 -7.81 50.60 3.87
N LYS A 80 -6.59 51.09 4.08
CA LYS A 80 -5.36 50.37 3.69
C LYS A 80 -5.20 49.05 4.44
N GLY A 81 -5.38 49.05 5.76
CA GLY A 81 -5.27 47.83 6.58
C GLY A 81 -6.29 46.76 6.15
N ARG A 82 -7.51 47.17 5.78
CA ARG A 82 -8.53 46.24 5.26
C ARG A 82 -8.15 45.66 3.91
N ALA A 83 -7.63 46.47 2.99
CA ALA A 83 -7.15 46.00 1.70
C ALA A 83 -5.98 45.01 1.86
N GLU A 84 -5.04 45.30 2.76
CA GLU A 84 -3.93 44.37 3.07
C GLU A 84 -4.41 43.06 3.70
N GLN A 85 -5.43 43.11 4.56
CA GLN A 85 -6.00 41.90 5.14
C GLN A 85 -6.75 41.08 4.10
N ALA A 86 -7.57 41.70 3.24
CA ALA A 86 -8.26 41.03 2.15
C ALA A 86 -7.27 40.32 1.21
N ALA A 87 -6.17 41.00 0.81
CA ALA A 87 -5.14 40.41 -0.02
C ALA A 87 -4.44 39.20 0.66
N LYS A 88 -4.24 39.25 1.99
CA LYS A 88 -3.71 38.10 2.74
C LYS A 88 -4.70 36.95 2.77
N ASP A 89 -5.96 37.21 3.05
CA ASP A 89 -7.00 36.20 3.12
C ASP A 89 -7.19 35.51 1.75
N GLU A 90 -7.14 36.28 0.66
CA GLU A 90 -7.15 35.76 -0.72
C GLU A 90 -5.91 34.90 -1.02
N ALA A 91 -4.72 35.35 -0.62
CA ALA A 91 -3.48 34.59 -0.80
C ALA A 91 -3.50 33.27 0.00
N GLU A 92 -3.95 33.31 1.25
CA GLU A 92 -4.13 32.13 2.11
C GLU A 92 -5.14 31.16 1.49
N ALA A 93 -6.26 31.65 0.97
CA ALA A 93 -7.27 30.83 0.28
C ALA A 93 -6.70 30.18 -0.99
N ALA A 94 -5.98 30.94 -1.82
CA ALA A 94 -5.32 30.42 -3.02
C ALA A 94 -4.26 29.36 -2.68
N GLU A 95 -3.50 29.55 -1.60
CA GLU A 95 -2.53 28.56 -1.13
C GLU A 95 -3.22 27.27 -0.65
N GLN A 96 -4.35 27.38 0.05
CA GLN A 96 -5.13 26.22 0.46
C GLN A 96 -5.69 25.44 -0.73
N LEU A 97 -6.17 26.14 -1.77
CA LEU A 97 -6.61 25.51 -3.02
C LEU A 97 -5.46 24.77 -3.71
N LYS A 98 -4.30 25.41 -3.87
CA LYS A 98 -3.09 24.77 -4.42
C LYS A 98 -2.67 23.54 -3.62
N LYS A 99 -2.69 23.61 -2.28
CA LYS A 99 -2.40 22.46 -1.40
C LYS A 99 -3.40 21.32 -1.62
N ALA A 100 -4.69 21.63 -1.81
CA ALA A 100 -5.71 20.63 -2.09
C ALA A 100 -5.48 19.96 -3.46
N GLU A 101 -5.14 20.72 -4.49
CA GLU A 101 -4.80 20.21 -5.82
C GLU A 101 -3.57 19.30 -5.79
N ILE A 102 -2.50 19.73 -5.12
CA ILE A 102 -1.29 18.91 -4.95
C ILE A 102 -1.61 17.61 -4.22
N LYS A 103 -2.47 17.63 -3.19
CA LYS A 103 -2.92 16.41 -2.50
C LYS A 103 -3.67 15.47 -3.45
N LYS A 104 -4.56 16.00 -4.30
CA LYS A 104 -5.28 15.22 -5.33
C LYS A 104 -4.31 14.58 -6.32
N LEU A 105 -3.35 15.35 -6.84
CA LEU A 105 -2.32 14.84 -7.76
C LEU A 105 -1.46 13.75 -7.11
N ARG A 106 -1.04 13.93 -5.85
CA ARG A 106 -0.30 12.91 -5.09
C ARG A 106 -1.11 11.63 -4.92
N ALA A 107 -2.40 11.73 -4.63
CA ALA A 107 -3.28 10.57 -4.51
C ALA A 107 -3.40 9.82 -5.85
N ALA A 108 -3.59 10.54 -6.96
CA ALA A 108 -3.64 9.96 -8.30
C ALA A 108 -2.33 9.26 -8.67
N ASN A 109 -1.18 9.91 -8.45
CA ASN A 109 0.14 9.33 -8.71
C ASN A 109 0.40 8.08 -7.85
N LYS A 110 -0.06 8.07 -6.59
CA LYS A 110 0.03 6.89 -5.72
C LYS A 110 -0.78 5.72 -6.29
N LEU A 111 -1.98 5.97 -6.82
CA LEU A 111 -2.80 4.94 -7.45
C LEU A 111 -2.15 4.42 -8.74
N TYR A 112 -1.63 5.31 -9.59
CA TYR A 112 -0.93 4.94 -10.81
C TYR A 112 0.31 4.07 -10.53
N ASN A 113 1.14 4.48 -9.56
CA ASN A 113 2.31 3.70 -9.16
C ASN A 113 1.95 2.33 -8.57
N LYS A 114 0.82 2.22 -7.86
CA LYS A 114 0.29 0.93 -7.38
C LYS A 114 -0.09 0.02 -8.55
N LYS A 115 -0.74 0.53 -9.58
CA LYS A 115 -1.08 -0.25 -10.79
C LYS A 115 0.17 -0.76 -11.50
N ILE A 116 1.16 0.11 -11.72
CA ILE A 116 2.46 -0.30 -12.29
C ILE A 116 3.13 -1.38 -11.43
N ALA A 117 3.11 -1.23 -10.11
CA ALA A 117 3.70 -2.21 -9.21
C ALA A 117 2.97 -3.57 -9.26
N GLN A 118 1.64 -3.58 -9.40
CA GLN A 118 0.85 -4.80 -9.58
C GLN A 118 1.19 -5.47 -10.91
N GLU A 119 1.19 -4.75 -12.02
CA GLU A 119 1.58 -5.28 -13.32
C GLU A 119 3.01 -5.87 -13.31
N LYS A 120 3.95 -5.22 -12.64
CA LYS A 120 5.31 -5.73 -12.46
C LYS A 120 5.34 -7.02 -11.63
N ARG A 121 4.49 -7.14 -10.61
CA ARG A 121 4.37 -8.37 -9.81
C ARG A 121 3.77 -9.50 -10.64
N GLU A 122 2.70 -9.23 -11.39
CA GLU A 122 2.07 -10.22 -12.27
C GLU A 122 3.03 -10.72 -13.34
N LYS A 123 3.83 -9.84 -13.95
CA LYS A 123 4.89 -10.23 -14.90
C LYS A 123 5.89 -11.18 -14.23
N ARG A 124 6.37 -10.84 -13.02
CA ARG A 124 7.31 -11.72 -12.27
C ARG A 124 6.70 -13.08 -11.93
N GLU A 125 5.43 -13.12 -11.53
CA GLU A 125 4.75 -14.38 -11.23
C GLU A 125 4.57 -15.23 -12.50
N LYS A 126 4.19 -14.61 -13.63
CA LYS A 126 4.14 -15.29 -14.93
C LYS A 126 5.50 -15.85 -15.33
N ASP A 127 6.57 -15.08 -15.15
CA ASP A 127 7.95 -15.50 -15.45
C ASP A 127 8.40 -16.66 -14.55
N LYS A 128 8.04 -16.66 -13.26
CA LYS A 128 8.32 -17.77 -12.34
C LYS A 128 7.58 -19.04 -12.75
N VAL A 129 6.29 -18.94 -13.02
CA VAL A 129 5.47 -20.08 -13.45
C VAL A 129 5.97 -20.63 -14.78
N ALA A 130 6.38 -19.79 -15.72
CA ALA A 130 7.00 -20.22 -16.97
C ALA A 130 8.30 -21.01 -16.73
N LYS A 131 9.19 -20.50 -15.85
CA LYS A 131 10.43 -21.19 -15.48
C LYS A 131 10.19 -22.53 -14.77
N GLU A 132 9.18 -22.61 -13.91
CA GLU A 132 8.83 -23.86 -13.24
C GLU A 132 8.25 -24.89 -14.22
N LYS A 133 7.40 -24.45 -15.15
CA LYS A 133 6.87 -25.31 -16.23
C LYS A 133 7.98 -25.82 -17.14
N GLU A 134 8.94 -24.98 -17.51
CA GLU A 134 10.10 -25.36 -18.32
C GLU A 134 10.95 -26.41 -17.59
N LYS A 135 11.30 -26.17 -16.32
CA LYS A 135 12.04 -27.14 -15.49
C LYS A 135 11.29 -28.46 -15.33
N ALA A 136 9.97 -28.41 -15.13
CA ALA A 136 9.15 -29.61 -15.03
C ALA A 136 9.09 -30.38 -16.34
N ALA A 137 8.98 -29.69 -17.48
CA ALA A 137 9.02 -30.31 -18.81
C ALA A 137 10.39 -30.92 -19.11
N GLU A 138 11.48 -30.24 -18.75
CA GLU A 138 12.84 -30.76 -18.90
C GLU A 138 13.09 -31.99 -18.01
N ALA A 139 12.60 -31.97 -16.77
CA ALA A 139 12.66 -33.13 -15.87
C ALA A 139 11.87 -34.32 -16.41
N ARG A 140 10.68 -34.08 -16.99
CA ARG A 140 9.89 -35.13 -17.68
C ARG A 140 10.66 -35.72 -18.87
N ARG A 141 11.20 -34.86 -19.75
CA ARG A 141 12.02 -35.31 -20.90
C ARG A 141 13.20 -36.18 -20.45
N LYS A 142 13.91 -35.77 -19.39
CA LYS A 142 15.03 -36.54 -18.81
C LYS A 142 14.56 -37.87 -18.22
N ALA A 143 13.38 -37.92 -17.61
CA ALA A 143 12.81 -39.15 -17.07
C ALA A 143 12.39 -40.12 -18.17
N ASP A 144 11.76 -39.62 -19.24
CA ASP A 144 11.35 -40.41 -20.40
C ASP A 144 12.57 -41.00 -21.11
N GLU A 145 13.62 -40.19 -21.34
CA GLU A 145 14.87 -40.66 -21.95
C GLU A 145 15.56 -41.72 -21.09
N LYS A 146 15.52 -41.57 -19.76
CA LYS A 146 16.05 -42.59 -18.83
C LYS A 146 15.23 -43.89 -18.90
N ALA A 147 13.91 -43.79 -18.92
CA ALA A 147 13.02 -44.95 -19.03
C ALA A 147 13.24 -45.71 -20.34
N ASP A 148 13.44 -45.00 -21.46
CA ASP A 148 13.73 -45.62 -22.75
C ASP A 148 15.11 -46.30 -22.78
N ARG A 149 16.14 -45.68 -22.20
CA ARG A 149 17.46 -46.33 -22.03
C ARG A 149 17.36 -47.59 -21.17
N ASP A 150 16.61 -47.55 -20.07
CA ASP A 150 16.43 -48.69 -19.18
C ASP A 150 15.63 -49.81 -19.86
N ARG A 151 14.59 -49.48 -20.66
CA ARG A 151 13.87 -50.45 -21.52
C ARG A 151 14.80 -51.12 -22.54
N GLN A 152 15.64 -50.35 -23.23
CA GLN A 152 16.60 -50.90 -24.19
C GLN A 152 17.59 -51.86 -23.53
N LYS A 153 18.12 -51.50 -22.35
CA LYS A 153 19.00 -52.38 -21.56
C LYS A 153 18.29 -53.67 -21.13
N ALA A 154 17.04 -53.58 -20.67
CA ALA A 154 16.25 -54.75 -20.27
C ALA A 154 15.98 -55.71 -21.46
N LEU A 155 15.71 -55.15 -22.66
CA LEU A 155 15.59 -55.96 -23.87
C LEU A 155 16.91 -56.68 -24.20
N GLN A 156 18.05 -55.98 -24.12
CA GLN A 156 19.38 -56.61 -24.33
C GLN A 156 19.70 -57.72 -23.31
N THR A 157 19.45 -57.51 -22.02
CA THR A 157 19.72 -58.53 -20.99
C THR A 157 18.81 -59.75 -21.13
N SER A 158 17.55 -59.57 -21.54
CA SER A 158 16.63 -60.69 -21.80
C SER A 158 17.11 -61.59 -22.95
N GLN A 159 17.78 -61.03 -23.97
CA GLN A 159 18.38 -61.80 -25.05
C GLN A 159 19.68 -62.51 -24.65
N ALA A 160 20.41 -61.98 -23.66
CA ALA A 160 21.63 -62.60 -23.13
C ALA A 160 21.36 -63.82 -22.21
N GLY A 161 20.09 -64.11 -21.88
CA GLY A 161 19.65 -65.23 -21.04
C GLY A 161 19.84 -66.63 -21.63
N LYS A 162 20.40 -66.76 -22.84
CA LYS A 162 20.82 -68.05 -23.41
C LYS A 162 22.36 -68.16 -23.44
N ARG A 163 23.01 -68.21 -22.27
CA ARG A 163 24.43 -68.58 -22.16
C ARG A 163 24.58 -69.99 -21.57
N LYS A 164 25.35 -70.84 -22.26
CA LYS A 164 25.82 -72.15 -21.80
C LYS A 164 26.59 -71.98 -20.48
N ALA A 165 26.38 -72.91 -19.56
CA ALA A 165 26.90 -72.88 -18.19
C ALA A 165 28.44 -72.90 -18.11
N SER A 166 28.93 -72.14 -17.12
CA SER A 166 30.16 -72.32 -16.31
C SER A 166 31.48 -72.70 -17.00
N ARG A 167 32.44 -71.76 -16.99
CA ARG A 167 33.86 -72.07 -16.79
C ARG A 167 34.38 -71.29 -15.58
N PRO A 168 35.07 -71.93 -14.61
CA PRO A 168 35.54 -71.26 -13.40
C PRO A 168 36.81 -70.44 -13.67
N LEU A 169 36.93 -69.29 -12.99
CA LEU A 169 38.11 -68.42 -13.01
C LEU A 169 39.16 -68.90 -11.98
N PRO A 170 40.47 -68.79 -12.27
CA PRO A 170 41.52 -69.21 -11.35
C PRO A 170 41.70 -68.24 -10.16
N ARG A 171 41.99 -68.82 -8.99
CA ARG A 171 42.15 -68.16 -7.68
C ARG A 171 43.25 -67.10 -7.68
N GLN A 172 42.93 -65.88 -7.23
CA GLN A 172 43.89 -64.82 -6.92
C GLN A 172 44.35 -64.91 -5.46
N GLN A 173 45.67 -64.80 -5.22
CA GLN A 173 46.29 -64.86 -3.90
C GLN A 173 46.16 -63.52 -3.13
N LYS A 174 46.02 -63.63 -1.80
CA LYS A 174 45.88 -62.50 -0.86
C LYS A 174 47.14 -61.61 -0.85
N ARG A 175 46.98 -60.30 -1.03
CA ARG A 175 48.03 -59.30 -0.78
C ARG A 175 48.03 -58.88 0.70
N GLN A 176 49.22 -58.89 1.32
CA GLN A 176 49.46 -58.42 2.68
C GLN A 176 49.33 -56.89 2.80
N LYS A 177 48.77 -56.43 3.93
CA LYS A 177 48.72 -55.02 4.34
C LYS A 177 50.14 -54.49 4.56
N GLN A 178 50.51 -53.38 3.91
CA GLN A 178 51.62 -52.54 4.35
C GLN A 178 51.09 -51.41 5.23
N VAL A 179 51.48 -51.44 6.50
CA VAL A 179 51.46 -50.29 7.40
C VAL A 179 52.81 -49.59 7.21
N GLY A 180 52.78 -48.37 6.67
CA GLY A 180 53.96 -47.54 6.48
C GLY A 180 53.66 -46.13 6.94
N GLY A 181 53.95 -45.86 8.21
CA GLY A 181 54.02 -44.51 8.73
C GLY A 181 55.21 -43.78 8.13
N ARG A 182 55.04 -42.49 7.83
CA ARG A 182 56.15 -41.61 7.51
C ARG A 182 55.87 -40.22 8.08
N ALA A 183 56.63 -39.89 9.12
CA ALA A 183 56.81 -38.54 9.63
C ALA A 183 57.90 -37.83 8.80
N ALA A 184 57.66 -36.56 8.50
CA ALA A 184 58.59 -35.48 8.11
C ALA A 184 57.75 -34.48 7.29
N SER A 185 57.81 -33.16 7.46
CA SER A 185 58.72 -32.30 8.21
C SER A 185 58.04 -30.93 8.30
N SER A 186 58.25 -30.25 9.42
CA SER A 186 57.93 -28.84 9.60
C SER A 186 58.68 -27.98 8.58
N VAL A 187 57.94 -27.28 7.73
CA VAL A 187 58.43 -26.06 7.06
C VAL A 187 57.30 -25.05 7.16
N ALA A 188 57.54 -23.97 7.91
CA ALA A 188 56.65 -22.83 7.98
C ALA A 188 56.60 -22.13 6.60
N PRO A 189 55.42 -21.93 6.00
CA PRO A 189 55.32 -21.02 4.87
C PRO A 189 55.24 -19.59 5.39
N SER A 190 56.14 -18.77 4.84
CA SER A 190 56.21 -17.31 4.92
C SER A 190 54.85 -16.63 4.91
N ALA A 191 54.69 -15.62 5.76
CA ALA A 191 53.46 -14.85 5.91
C ALA A 191 53.02 -14.22 4.58
N ALA A 192 51.81 -14.57 4.13
CA ALA A 192 51.14 -13.92 3.02
C ALA A 192 50.84 -12.44 3.35
N PRO A 193 50.92 -11.52 2.36
CA PRO A 193 50.62 -10.10 2.60
C PRO A 193 49.17 -9.92 3.09
N PRO A 194 48.91 -8.91 3.96
CA PRO A 194 47.58 -8.71 4.53
C PRO A 194 46.55 -8.39 3.43
N PRO A 195 45.30 -8.87 3.56
CA PRO A 195 44.25 -8.62 2.58
C PRO A 195 43.95 -7.12 2.48
N PRO A 196 43.65 -6.59 1.28
CA PRO A 196 43.33 -5.18 1.10
C PRO A 196 42.10 -4.79 1.93
N SER A 197 42.14 -3.61 2.54
CA SER A 197 41.03 -3.08 3.33
C SER A 197 39.80 -2.90 2.46
N HIS A 198 38.66 -3.49 2.88
CA HIS A 198 37.41 -3.39 2.11
C HIS A 198 36.82 -1.98 2.22
N VAL A 199 36.91 -1.21 1.14
CA VAL A 199 36.34 0.14 1.02
C VAL A 199 34.99 0.06 0.31
N THR A 200 33.96 0.69 0.88
CA THR A 200 32.64 0.80 0.22
C THR A 200 32.72 1.69 -1.02
N ARG A 201 31.71 1.64 -1.92
CA ARG A 201 31.61 2.50 -3.12
C ARG A 201 31.69 4.02 -2.82
N LEU A 202 31.55 4.42 -1.56
CA LEU A 202 31.62 5.80 -1.06
C LEU A 202 32.91 6.09 -0.27
N GLY A 203 33.94 5.24 -0.37
CA GLY A 203 35.25 5.52 0.22
C GLY A 203 35.37 5.24 1.73
N ARG A 204 34.36 4.64 2.38
CA ARG A 204 34.41 4.36 3.83
C ARG A 204 35.00 3.00 4.13
N ASN A 205 35.95 2.96 5.07
CA ASN A 205 36.51 1.74 5.65
C ASN A 205 35.50 1.08 6.59
N THR A 206 35.18 -0.19 6.34
CA THR A 206 34.28 -0.98 7.18
C THR A 206 34.99 -2.24 7.70
N LYS A 207 34.92 -2.50 9.01
CA LYS A 207 35.40 -3.76 9.60
C LYS A 207 34.38 -4.85 9.32
N LEU A 208 34.72 -5.81 8.45
CA LEU A 208 33.89 -7.01 8.23
C LEU A 208 33.90 -7.90 9.49
N PRO A 209 32.73 -8.39 9.94
CA PRO A 209 32.65 -9.26 11.11
C PRO A 209 33.25 -10.64 10.80
N ALA A 210 33.81 -11.29 11.82
CA ALA A 210 34.65 -12.49 11.68
C ALA A 210 33.99 -13.67 10.96
N LYS A 211 32.65 -13.77 11.00
CA LYS A 211 31.88 -14.78 10.26
C LYS A 211 31.96 -14.64 8.72
N PHE A 212 32.40 -13.47 8.23
CA PHE A 212 32.58 -13.18 6.81
C PHE A 212 34.04 -12.87 6.46
N ARG A 213 34.97 -13.16 7.38
CA ARG A 213 36.41 -13.16 7.11
C ARG A 213 36.84 -14.52 6.58
#